data_AF-A0A952RET7-F1
#
_entry.id   AF-A0A952RET7-F1
#
_cell.length_a   1.000
_cell.length_b   1.000
_cell.length_c   1.000
_cell.angle_alpha   90.00
_cell.angle_beta   90.00
_cell.angle_gamma   90.00
#
_symmetry.space_group_name_H-M   'P 1'
#
loop_
_entity.id
_entity.type
_entity.pdbx_description
1 polymer ?
#
loop_
_entity_poly.entity_id
_entity_poly.type
_entity_poly.pdbx_seq_one_letter_code
_entity_poly.pdbx_strand_id
1 'polypeptide(L)'
;MTKTLEGVLVDTALPLISIDHADLYVVADSPSEVHLHLGGAYSGCPGVHFVKTHLLAPIVAEVAPKATLTVTSGLPIPKGAKKLG
;
A
#
# COMPACT_ATOMS: atom_id res chain seq x y z
N MET A 1 2.21 -15.09 16.49
CA MET A 1 3.10 -14.73 15.36
C MET A 1 2.82 -13.27 15.02
N THR A 2 3.80 -12.39 15.14
CA THR A 2 3.67 -11.00 14.70
C THR A 2 3.60 -11.01 13.18
N LYS A 3 2.46 -10.68 12.57
CA LYS A 3 2.35 -10.63 11.11
C LYS A 3 3.19 -9.45 10.59
N THR A 4 3.95 -9.67 9.52
CA THR A 4 4.68 -8.59 8.83
C THR A 4 3.71 -7.72 8.04
N LEU A 5 4.02 -6.44 7.83
CA LEU A 5 3.16 -5.53 7.05
C LEU A 5 2.89 -6.09 5.65
N GLU A 6 3.95 -6.56 4.98
CA GLU A 6 3.84 -7.20 3.66
C GLU A 6 2.85 -8.38 3.67
N GLY A 7 2.93 -9.27 4.67
CA GLY A 7 2.04 -10.41 4.78
C GLY A 7 0.58 -9.99 4.98
N VAL A 8 0.32 -9.01 5.85
CA VAL A 8 -1.04 -8.50 6.06
C VAL A 8 -1.58 -7.85 4.78
N LEU A 9 -0.78 -7.05 4.09
CA LEU A 9 -1.20 -6.40 2.83
C LEU A 9 -1.52 -7.43 1.75
N VAL A 10 -0.72 -8.49 1.61
CA VAL A 10 -0.97 -9.59 0.67
C VAL A 10 -2.26 -10.35 1.02
N ASP A 11 -2.49 -10.62 2.30
CA ASP A 11 -3.68 -11.36 2.77
C ASP A 11 -4.98 -10.55 2.63
N THR A 12 -4.93 -9.22 2.68
CA THR A 12 -6.12 -8.36 2.85
C THR A 12 -6.33 -7.34 1.73
N ALA A 13 -5.37 -6.44 1.52
CA ALA A 13 -5.52 -5.34 0.57
C ALA A 13 -5.27 -5.78 -0.87
N LEU A 14 -4.29 -6.64 -1.11
CA LEU A 14 -3.87 -7.01 -2.45
C LEU A 14 -5.00 -7.65 -3.29
N PRO A 15 -5.84 -8.56 -2.78
CA PRO A 15 -6.95 -9.11 -3.56
C PRO A 15 -7.94 -8.03 -4.05
N LEU A 16 -8.22 -7.04 -3.20
CA LEU A 16 -9.12 -5.92 -3.52
C LEU A 16 -8.48 -4.92 -4.50
N ILE A 17 -7.17 -4.75 -4.46
CA ILE A 17 -6.45 -3.89 -5.40
C ILE A 17 -6.33 -4.59 -6.77
N SER A 18 -6.07 -5.90 -6.77
CA SER A 18 -5.90 -6.67 -8.00
C SER A 18 -7.21 -6.85 -8.78
N ILE A 19 -8.37 -6.95 -8.12
CA ILE A 19 -9.67 -7.01 -8.83
C ILE A 19 -9.97 -5.72 -9.61
N ASP A 20 -9.43 -4.59 -9.15
CA ASP A 20 -9.50 -3.30 -9.83
C ASP A 20 -8.44 -3.14 -10.94
N HIS A 21 -7.67 -4.20 -11.24
CA HIS A 21 -6.52 -4.17 -12.16
C HIS A 21 -5.44 -3.14 -11.76
N ALA A 22 -5.28 -2.91 -10.45
CA ALA A 22 -4.24 -2.07 -9.90
C ALA A 22 -3.12 -2.92 -9.26
N ASP A 23 -2.00 -2.25 -9.01
CA ASP A 23 -0.80 -2.85 -8.41
C ASP A 23 -0.48 -2.16 -7.09
N LEU A 24 0.02 -2.92 -6.12
CA LEU A 24 0.52 -2.39 -4.84
C LEU A 24 2.01 -2.64 -4.71
N TYR A 25 2.76 -1.60 -4.34
CA TYR A 25 4.18 -1.66 -4.08
C TYR A 25 4.52 -1.15 -2.69
N VAL A 26 5.52 -1.76 -2.06
CA VAL A 26 6.17 -1.25 -0.84
C VAL A 26 7.43 -0.50 -1.25
N VAL A 27 7.49 0.79 -0.92
CA VAL A 27 8.65 1.65 -1.17
C VAL A 27 9.53 1.72 0.09
N ALA A 28 8.91 1.85 1.26
CA ALA A 28 9.57 1.81 2.55
C ALA A 28 8.67 1.15 3.60
N ASP A 29 9.27 0.34 4.47
CA ASP A 29 8.62 -0.31 5.62
C ASP A 29 9.55 -0.19 6.83
N SER A 30 9.18 0.67 7.78
CA SER A 30 9.90 0.88 9.04
C SER A 30 8.90 1.18 10.17
N PRO A 31 9.31 1.08 11.45
CA PRO A 31 8.42 1.36 12.58
C PRO A 31 7.84 2.78 12.64
N SER A 32 8.45 3.75 11.95
CA SER A 32 8.06 5.17 11.95
C SER A 32 7.51 5.65 10.61
N GLU A 33 7.74 4.90 9.53
CA GLU A 33 7.35 5.29 8.17
C GLU A 33 6.95 4.07 7.36
N VAL A 34 5.80 4.16 6.73
CA VAL A 34 5.34 3.22 5.71
C VAL A 34 5.04 4.03 4.46
N HIS A 35 5.74 3.71 3.36
CA HIS A 35 5.49 4.30 2.05
C HIS A 35 5.02 3.21 1.09
N LEU A 36 3.76 3.32 0.67
CA LEU A 36 3.15 2.48 -0.35
C LEU A 36 2.98 3.24 -1.66
N HIS A 37 3.02 2.53 -2.77
CA HIS A 37 2.75 3.09 -4.09
C HIS A 37 1.70 2.25 -4.83
N LEU A 38 0.73 2.93 -5.44
CA LEU A 38 -0.33 2.32 -6.23
C LEU A 38 -0.10 2.53 -7.73
N GLY A 39 0.07 1.43 -8.46
CA GLY A 39 0.24 1.41 -9.91
C GLY A 39 -0.99 0.87 -10.65
N GLY A 40 -0.84 0.55 -11.93
CA GLY A 40 -1.91 -0.01 -12.75
C GLY A 40 -3.09 0.96 -12.90
N ALA A 41 -4.32 0.45 -12.79
CA ALA A 41 -5.55 1.25 -12.94
C ALA A 41 -5.70 2.38 -11.90
N TYR A 42 -4.96 2.32 -10.79
CA TYR A 42 -4.94 3.40 -9.79
C TYR A 42 -3.98 4.54 -10.14
N SER A 43 -3.22 4.43 -11.22
CA SER A 43 -2.31 5.47 -11.69
C SER A 43 -3.07 6.74 -12.10
N GLY A 44 -3.08 7.76 -11.25
CA GLY A 44 -3.84 8.99 -11.49
C GLY A 44 -5.34 8.88 -11.20
N CYS A 45 -5.77 7.81 -10.52
CA CYS A 45 -7.16 7.64 -10.14
C CYS A 45 -7.51 8.54 -8.93
N PRO A 46 -8.58 9.36 -8.99
CA PRO A 46 -8.99 10.18 -7.85
C PRO A 46 -9.47 9.33 -6.65
N GLY A 47 -9.88 8.08 -6.89
CA GLY A 47 -10.26 7.11 -5.87
C GLY A 47 -9.12 6.64 -4.97
N VAL A 48 -7.85 6.93 -5.30
CA VAL A 48 -6.69 6.58 -4.48
C VAL A 48 -6.79 7.14 -3.05
N HIS A 49 -7.39 8.31 -2.89
CA HIS A 49 -7.61 8.87 -1.54
C HIS A 49 -8.54 7.97 -0.70
N PHE A 50 -9.57 7.41 -1.31
CA PHE A 50 -10.48 6.47 -0.64
C PHE A 50 -9.75 5.19 -0.22
N VAL A 51 -8.97 4.60 -1.14
CA VAL A 51 -8.17 3.39 -0.89
C VAL A 51 -7.15 3.64 0.23
N LYS A 52 -6.45 4.77 0.22
CA LYS A 52 -5.54 5.17 1.30
C LYS A 52 -6.27 5.20 2.65
N THR A 53 -7.37 5.95 2.72
CA THR A 53 -8.03 6.28 3.98
C THR A 53 -8.80 5.10 4.58
N HIS A 54 -9.47 4.31 3.75
CA HIS A 54 -10.41 3.29 4.22
C HIS A 54 -9.91 1.85 4.10
N LEU A 55 -8.88 1.60 3.28
CA LEU A 55 -8.27 0.27 3.16
C LEU A 55 -6.88 0.23 3.78
N LEU A 56 -5.96 1.05 3.30
CA LEU A 56 -4.54 0.93 3.66
C LEU A 56 -4.22 1.49 5.06
N ALA A 57 -4.78 2.64 5.43
CA ALA A 57 -4.50 3.26 6.72
C ALA A 57 -4.90 2.40 7.94
N PRO A 58 -6.08 1.75 7.97
CA PRO A 58 -6.43 0.85 9.06
C PRO A 58 -5.47 -0.34 9.20
N ILE A 59 -5.08 -0.95 8.07
CA ILE A 59 -4.14 -2.08 8.05
C ILE A 59 -2.77 -1.65 8.61
N VAL A 60 -2.26 -0.51 8.16
CA VAL A 60 -0.97 0.01 8.62
C VAL A 60 -1.04 0.39 10.11
N ALA A 61 -2.15 0.96 10.58
CA ALA A 61 -2.32 1.30 12.00
C ALA A 61 -2.33 0.07 12.90
N GLU A 62 -2.84 -1.08 12.43
CA GLU A 62 -2.82 -2.34 13.17
C GLU A 62 -1.39 -2.90 13.32
N VAL A 63 -0.60 -2.86 12.24
CA VAL A 63 0.75 -3.47 12.21
C VAL A 63 1.84 -2.52 12.72
N ALA A 64 1.75 -1.24 12.37
CA ALA A 64 2.72 -0.20 12.64
C ALA A 64 2.02 1.08 13.14
N PRO A 65 1.45 1.07 14.36
CA PRO A 65 0.59 2.15 14.88
C PRO A 65 1.29 3.52 15.03
N LYS A 66 2.63 3.53 15.01
CA LYS A 66 3.44 4.76 15.09
C LYS A 66 3.93 5.24 13.73
N ALA A 67 3.68 4.49 12.67
CA ALA A 67 4.18 4.83 11.35
C ALA A 67 3.33 5.91 10.70
N THR A 68 3.99 6.87 10.05
CA THR A 68 3.31 7.77 9.12
C THR A 68 3.09 7.04 7.80
N LEU A 69 1.85 7.01 7.33
CA LEU A 69 1.48 6.39 6.05
C LEU A 69 1.52 7.41 4.89
N THR A 70 2.48 7.23 4.01
CA THR A 70 2.54 7.87 2.70
C THR A 70 2.02 6.90 1.64
N VAL A 71 1.07 7.34 0.83
CA VAL A 71 0.60 6.60 -0.35
C VAL A 71 0.72 7.49 -1.56
N THR A 72 1.53 7.07 -2.53
CA THR A 72 1.62 7.72 -3.85
C THR A 72 0.94 6.84 -4.90
N SER A 73 0.61 7.42 -6.06
CA SER A 73 0.11 6.67 -7.21
C SER A 73 0.63 7.26 -8.51
N GLY A 74 0.63 6.49 -9.58
CA GLY A 74 0.99 6.97 -10.91
C GLY A 74 2.25 6.33 -11.50
N LEU A 75 2.79 6.97 -12.52
CA LEU A 75 4.05 6.60 -13.17
C LEU A 75 5.03 7.79 -13.12
N PRO A 76 6.35 7.53 -13.00
CA PRO A 76 6.99 6.22 -12.89
C PRO A 76 6.84 5.59 -11.50
N ILE A 77 6.98 4.26 -11.43
CA ILE A 77 7.08 3.55 -10.15
C ILE A 77 8.35 4.00 -9.41
N PRO A 78 8.29 4.32 -8.10
CA PRO A 78 9.46 4.74 -7.34
C PRO A 78 10.62 3.75 -7.39
N LYS A 79 11.85 4.27 -7.45
CA LYS A 79 13.07 3.43 -7.46
C LYS A 79 13.16 2.62 -6.17
N GLY A 80 13.41 1.32 -6.30
CA GLY A 80 13.52 0.40 -5.15
C GLY A 80 12.19 -0.10 -4.61
N ALA A 81 11.06 0.30 -5.20
CA ALA A 81 9.76 -0.22 -4.82
C ALA A 81 9.65 -1.73 -5.13
N LYS A 82 9.20 -2.51 -4.16
CA LYS A 82 8.92 -3.94 -4.29
C LYS A 82 7.44 -4.13 -4.60
N LYS A 83 7.12 -4.74 -5.74
CA LYS A 83 5.74 -5.13 -6.07
C LYS A 83 5.28 -6.25 -5.13
N LEU A 84 4.06 -6.17 -4.64
CA LEU A 84 3.41 -7.24 -3.89
C LEU A 84 2.62 -8.14 -4.86
N GLY A 85 2.77 -9.46 -4.72
CA GLY A 85 2.25 -10.46 -5.66
C GLY A 85 3.26 -10.79 -6.75
#